data_AF-A0A3E0P3U0-F1
#
_entry.id   AF-A0A3E0P3U0-F1
#
_cell.length_a   1.000
_cell.length_b   1.000
_cell.length_c   1.000
_cell.angle_alpha   90.00
_cell.angle_beta   90.00
_cell.angle_gamma   90.00
#
_symmetry.space_group_name_H-M   'P 1'
#
loop_
_entity.id
_entity.type
_entity.pdbx_description
1 polymer ?
#
loop_
_entity_poly.entity_id
_entity_poly.type
_entity_poly.pdbx_seq_one_letter_code
_entity_poly.pdbx_strand_id
1 'polypeptide(L)' 'MNLLYWALIALVVALVAGALGFGGIAAGAATIAKILFGIFLVLFVVLLVTALVVGRAIT' A
#
# COMPACT_ATOMS: atom_id res chain seq x y z
N MET A 1 25.15 -0.60 -16.94
CA MET A 1 23.98 0.03 -16.29
C MET A 1 23.52 -0.89 -15.16
N ASN A 2 24.16 -0.81 -14.01
CA ASN A 2 23.93 -1.73 -12.89
C ASN A 2 23.02 -1.09 -11.83
N LEU A 3 22.43 -1.93 -10.97
CA LEU A 3 21.51 -1.52 -9.90
C LEU A 3 22.06 -0.37 -9.03
N LEU A 4 23.38 -0.32 -8.81
CA LEU A 4 24.05 0.75 -8.07
C LEU A 4 23.88 2.15 -8.69
N TYR A 5 23.90 2.23 -10.02
CA TYR A 5 23.71 3.50 -10.75
C TYR A 5 22.26 4.00 -10.60
N TRP A 6 21.29 3.09 -10.73
CA TRP A 6 19.87 3.41 -10.53
C TRP A 6 19.54 3.75 -9.08
N ALA A 7 20.16 3.08 -8.10
CA ALA A 7 19.99 3.39 -6.68
C ALA A 7 20.50 4.80 -6.34
N LEU A 8 21.66 5.21 -6.88
CA LEU A 8 22.19 6.56 -6.73
C LEU A 8 21.28 7.62 -7.36
N ILE A 9 20.73 7.34 -8.56
CA ILE A 9 19.76 8.23 -9.21
C ILE A 9 18.49 8.37 -8.36
N ALA A 10 17.95 7.25 -7.87
CA ALA A 10 16.75 7.24 -7.04
C ALA A 10 16.95 8.01 -5.73
N LEU A 11 18.15 7.93 -5.12
CA LEU A 11 18.51 8.72 -3.93
C LEU A 11 18.42 10.22 -4.20
N VAL A 12 19.02 10.69 -5.29
CA VAL A 12 19.01 12.11 -5.66
C VAL A 12 17.59 12.58 -5.95
N VAL A 13 16.81 11.79 -6.70
CA VAL A 13 15.41 12.10 -6.99
C VAL A 13 14.56 12.17 -5.71
N ALA A 14 14.76 11.24 -4.77
CA ALA A 14 14.04 11.24 -3.50
C ALA A 14 14.36 12.47 -2.63
N LEU A 15 15.62 12.89 -2.57
CA LEU A 15 16.02 14.10 -1.85
C LEU A 15 15.43 15.36 -2.48
N VAL A 16 15.48 15.48 -3.81
CA VAL A 16 14.90 16.62 -4.53
C VAL A 16 13.38 16.65 -4.38
N ALA A 17 12.70 15.51 -4.52
CA ALA A 17 11.26 15.41 -4.29
C ALA A 17 10.88 15.74 -2.84
N GLY A 18 11.66 15.30 -1.86
CA GLY A 18 11.46 15.67 -0.46
C GLY A 18 11.60 17.19 -0.25
N ALA A 19 12.66 17.79 -0.79
CA ALA A 19 12.93 19.23 -0.68
C ALA A 19 11.89 20.11 -1.40
N LEU A 20 11.35 19.65 -2.53
CA LEU A 20 10.29 20.34 -3.29
C LEU A 20 8.90 20.23 -2.64
N GLY A 21 8.78 19.57 -1.49
CA GLY A 21 7.52 19.55 -0.73
C GLY A 21 6.51 18.50 -1.20
N PHE A 22 6.94 17.46 -1.93
CA PHE A 22 6.07 16.33 -2.33
C PHE A 22 5.47 15.54 -1.15
N GLY A 23 5.89 15.85 0.09
CA GLY A 23 5.26 15.34 1.31
C GLY A 23 3.76 15.61 1.42
N GLY A 24 3.25 16.69 0.83
CA GLY A 24 1.80 16.98 0.80
C GLY A 24 1.01 15.96 -0.05
N ILE A 25 1.58 15.52 -1.17
CA ILE A 25 0.99 14.48 -2.02
C ILE A 25 1.07 13.13 -1.31
N ALA A 26 2.17 12.85 -0.60
CA ALA A 26 2.30 11.66 0.24
C ALA A 26 1.23 11.62 1.35
N ALA A 27 0.89 12.76 1.95
CA ALA A 27 -0.18 12.86 2.94
C ALA A 27 -1.59 12.60 2.34
N GLY A 28 -1.85 13.12 1.14
CA GLY A 28 -3.09 12.83 0.40
C GLY A 28 -3.20 11.35 0.03
N ALA A 29 -2.13 10.77 -0.50
CA ALA A 29 -2.06 9.34 -0.82
C ALA A 29 -2.24 8.46 0.42
N ALA A 30 -1.66 8.85 1.57
CA ALA A 30 -1.82 8.13 2.83
C ALA A 30 -3.28 8.10 3.30
N THR A 31 -4.04 9.17 3.05
CA THR A 31 -5.48 9.22 3.39
C THR A 31 -6.27 8.24 2.53
N ILE A 32 -6.04 8.22 1.22
CA ILE A 32 -6.71 7.30 0.29
C ILE A 32 -6.36 5.84 0.62
N ALA A 33 -5.08 5.58 0.93
CA ALA A 33 -4.60 4.25 1.32
C ALA A 33 -5.31 3.73 2.58
N LYS A 34 -5.53 4.58 3.60
CA LYS A 34 -6.27 4.20 4.81
C LYS A 34 -7.70 3.77 4.50
N ILE A 35 -8.39 4.49 3.62
CA ILE A 35 -9.77 4.17 3.23
C ILE A 35 -9.81 2.81 2.50
N LEU A 36 -8.94 2.63 1.51
CA LEU A 36 -8.83 1.36 0.77
C LEU A 36 -8.48 0.19 1.68
N PHE A 37 -7.55 0.39 2.61
CA PHE A 37 -7.17 -0.63 3.60
C PHE A 37 -8.36 -1.01 4.49
N GLY A 38 -9.16 -0.04 4.94
CA GLY A 38 -10.39 -0.31 5.69
C GLY A 38 -11.39 -1.16 4.90
N ILE A 39 -11.63 -0.82 3.64
CA ILE A 39 -12.51 -1.59 2.74
C ILE A 39 -11.98 -3.03 2.57
N PHE A 40 -10.67 -3.17 2.31
CA PHE A 40 -10.03 -4.47 2.20
C PHE A 40 -10.23 -5.32 3.46
N LEU A 41 -10.08 -4.71 4.65
CA LEU A 41 -10.23 -5.40 5.92
C LEU A 41 -11.66 -5.92 6.12
N VAL A 42 -12.67 -5.12 5.79
CA VAL A 42 -14.08 -5.54 5.84
C VAL A 42 -14.32 -6.72 4.89
N LEU A 43 -13.89 -6.62 3.64
CA LEU A 43 -14.02 -7.69 2.66
C LEU A 43 -13.29 -8.96 3.11
N PHE A 44 -12.07 -8.81 3.63
CA PHE A 44 -11.28 -9.91 4.16
C PHE A 44 -12.02 -10.63 5.30
N VAL A 45 -12.59 -9.90 6.26
CA VAL A 45 -13.37 -10.51 7.35
C VAL A 45 -14.60 -11.24 6.83
N VAL A 46 -15.34 -10.64 5.90
CA VAL A 46 -16.53 -11.30 5.29
C VAL A 46 -16.12 -12.60 4.61
N LEU A 47 -15.06 -12.56 3.79
CA LEU A 47 -14.54 -13.74 3.10
C LEU A 47 -14.01 -14.78 4.07
N LEU A 48 -13.30 -14.36 5.13
CA LEU A 48 -12.76 -15.26 6.16
C LEU A 48 -13.87 -16.00 6.89
N VAL A 49 -14.90 -15.27 7.35
CA VAL A 49 -16.06 -15.86 8.03
C VAL A 49 -16.80 -16.80 7.08
N THR A 50 -17.03 -16.38 5.84
CA THR A 50 -17.69 -17.22 4.83
C THR A 50 -16.89 -18.49 4.56
N ALA A 51 -15.58 -18.37 4.34
CA ALA A 51 -14.69 -19.52 4.11
C ALA A 51 -14.66 -20.47 5.32
N LEU A 52 -14.62 -19.94 6.54
CA LEU A 52 -14.63 -20.76 7.75
C LEU A 52 -15.96 -21.47 7.97
N VAL A 53 -17.10 -20.79 7.75
CA VAL A 53 -18.43 -21.39 7.95
C VAL A 53 -18.77 -22.36 6.83
N VAL A 54 -18.59 -21.95 5.57
CA VAL A 54 -18.91 -22.78 4.40
C VAL A 54 -17.94 -23.94 4.28
N GLY A 55 -16.63 -23.72 4.49
CA GLY A 55 -15.62 -24.80 4.42
C GLY A 55 -15.88 -25.94 5.41
N ARG A 56 -16.53 -25.66 6.55
CA ARG A 56 -16.96 -26.68 7.53
C ARG A 56 -18.23 -27.43 7.12
N ALA A 57 -19.02 -26.90 6.19
CA ALA A 57 -20.24 -27.54 5.71
C ALA A 57 -19.99 -28.49 4.52
N ILE A 58 -18.87 -28.33 3.81
CA ILE A 58 -18.47 -29.17 2.65
C ILE A 58 -17.46 -30.27 3.00
N THR A 59 -16.97 -30.31 4.25
CA THR A 59 -16.09 -31.37 4.79
C THR A 59 -16.91 -32.25 5.71
#